data_AF-A0A5C6Y769-F1
#
_entry.id   AF-A0A5C6Y769-F1
#
_cell.length_a   1.000
_cell.length_b   1.000
_cell.length_c   1.000
_cell.angle_alpha   90.00
_cell.angle_beta   90.00
_cell.angle_gamma   90.00
#
_symmetry.space_group_name_H-M   'P 1'
#
loop_
_entity.id
_entity.type
_entity.pdbx_description
1 polymer ?
#
loop_
_entity_poly.entity_id
_entity_poly.type
_entity_poly.pdbx_seq_one_letter_code
_entity_poly.pdbx_strand_id
1 'polypeptide(L)'
;MSCSNNDDSDVTMAPIATDFSGSFAQKDQLGRPAVNTVFVSAASKDEFNVTIPSQQGAKFQSMFEANLTGLSPAYANAGDANALGLDAATFTGLLATDVLNVSLDGTTTFYDGTNVLTGRALADDVITVELLLIFGGEDFSENPTLSDDNVSSNDKDFSTSFPYLASPW
;
A
#
# COMPACT_ATOMS: atom_id res chain seq x y z
N MET A 1 26.77 0.47 -12.48
CA MET A 1 27.56 -0.67 -11.97
C MET A 1 29.03 -0.40 -12.25
N SER A 2 29.81 -0.16 -11.20
CA SER A 2 31.26 -0.33 -11.22
C SER A 2 31.67 -0.65 -9.80
N CYS A 3 31.99 -1.92 -9.53
CA CYS A 3 32.70 -2.31 -8.32
C CYS A 3 34.11 -2.69 -8.78
N SER A 4 35.10 -1.88 -8.45
CA SER A 4 36.52 -2.25 -8.57
C SER A 4 37.07 -2.51 -7.18
N ASN A 5 37.53 -3.74 -6.95
CA ASN A 5 38.17 -4.19 -5.71
C ASN A 5 39.50 -3.47 -5.52
N ASN A 6 39.54 -2.43 -4.69
CA ASN A 6 40.80 -1.83 -4.25
C ASN A 6 40.66 -1.36 -2.81
N ASP A 7 41.06 -2.22 -1.87
CA ASP A 7 40.89 -2.07 -0.42
C ASP A 7 42.00 -1.25 0.28
N ASP A 8 42.90 -0.59 -0.46
CA ASP A 8 44.11 0.05 0.12
C ASP A 8 44.33 1.50 -0.32
N SER A 9 43.31 2.35 -0.22
CA SER A 9 43.50 3.80 -0.27
C SER A 9 42.56 4.48 0.72
N ASP A 10 43.11 5.35 1.56
CA ASP A 10 42.40 6.34 2.37
C ASP A 10 41.60 7.28 1.45
N VAL A 11 40.47 6.79 0.94
CA VAL A 11 39.54 7.56 0.13
C VAL A 11 38.71 8.36 1.12
N THR A 12 39.16 9.59 1.38
CA THR A 12 38.27 10.64 1.84
C THR A 12 37.03 10.60 0.95
N MET A 13 35.91 10.10 1.48
CA MET A 13 34.63 10.02 0.79
C MET A 13 34.22 11.45 0.42
N ALA A 14 34.64 11.92 -0.75
CA ALA A 14 34.17 13.16 -1.30
C ALA A 14 32.64 13.07 -1.34
N PRO A 15 31.90 14.06 -0.82
CA PRO A 15 30.45 14.00 -0.83
C PRO A 15 30.02 13.83 -2.28
N ILE A 16 29.40 12.69 -2.58
CA ILE A 16 28.82 12.43 -3.89
C ILE A 16 27.69 13.45 -4.01
N ALA A 17 27.94 14.56 -4.70
CA ALA A 17 26.90 15.52 -5.00
C ALA A 17 25.93 14.81 -5.96
N THR A 18 24.77 14.43 -5.45
CA THR A 18 23.69 13.84 -6.25
C THR A 18 23.25 14.88 -7.28
N ASP A 19 23.59 14.67 -8.55
CA ASP A 19 23.14 15.50 -9.65
C ASP A 19 21.68 15.15 -9.97
N PHE A 20 20.77 16.08 -9.70
CA PHE A 20 19.34 15.97 -10.03
C PHE A 20 19.00 16.68 -11.35
N SER A 21 19.99 17.03 -12.18
CA SER A 21 19.74 17.56 -13.51
C SER A 21 19.13 16.48 -14.41
N GLY A 22 18.12 16.85 -15.20
CA GLY A 22 17.44 15.92 -16.10
C GLY A 22 15.95 16.21 -16.26
N SER A 23 15.31 15.42 -17.12
CA SER A 23 13.85 15.37 -17.23
C SER A 23 13.35 14.16 -16.45
N PHE A 24 12.46 14.39 -15.49
CA PHE A 24 11.82 13.33 -14.73
C PHE A 24 10.43 13.07 -15.30
N ALA A 25 10.10 11.81 -15.52
CA ALA A 25 8.77 11.38 -15.86
C ALA A 25 8.27 10.44 -14.76
N GLN A 26 7.01 10.60 -14.36
CA GLN A 26 6.38 9.69 -13.42
C GLN A 26 6.33 8.29 -14.04
N LYS A 27 6.86 7.30 -13.30
CA LYS A 27 6.89 5.91 -13.77
C LYS A 27 5.81 5.05 -13.11
N ASP A 28 5.71 5.14 -11.78
CA ASP A 28 4.70 4.43 -10.98
C ASP A 28 4.04 5.38 -9.98
N GLN A 29 2.78 5.11 -9.69
CA GLN A 29 2.06 5.64 -8.52
C GLN A 29 1.82 4.47 -7.56
N LEU A 30 2.31 4.61 -6.33
CA LEU A 30 2.22 3.61 -5.27
C LEU A 30 1.95 4.32 -3.95
N GLY A 31 0.74 4.87 -3.81
CA GLY A 31 0.26 5.53 -2.59
C GLY A 31 -0.13 4.52 -1.52
N ARG A 32 -1.03 3.59 -1.84
CA ARG A 32 -1.52 2.54 -0.94
C ARG A 32 -0.80 1.21 -1.21
N PRO A 33 -0.24 0.54 -0.18
CA PRO A 33 0.36 -0.78 -0.32
C PRO A 33 -0.59 -1.77 -0.99
N ALA A 34 -0.05 -2.67 -1.82
CA ALA A 34 -0.73 -3.76 -2.55
C ALA A 34 -1.97 -3.43 -3.44
N VAL A 35 -2.63 -2.29 -3.29
CA VAL A 35 -3.88 -1.92 -3.97
C VAL A 35 -3.69 -1.83 -5.49
N ASN A 36 -2.67 -1.08 -5.94
CA ASN A 36 -2.37 -0.96 -7.37
C ASN A 36 -2.00 -2.32 -7.98
N THR A 37 -1.30 -3.19 -7.23
CA THR A 37 -0.90 -4.50 -7.74
C THR A 37 -2.06 -5.49 -7.89
N VAL A 38 -3.08 -5.39 -7.03
CA VAL A 38 -4.21 -6.33 -6.99
C VAL A 38 -5.35 -5.88 -7.89
N PHE A 39 -5.72 -4.60 -7.85
CA PHE A 39 -6.95 -4.12 -8.48
C PHE A 39 -6.76 -3.42 -9.83
N VAL A 40 -5.54 -3.02 -10.19
CA VAL A 40 -5.29 -2.49 -11.53
C VAL A 40 -5.01 -3.64 -12.49
N SER A 41 -5.93 -3.82 -13.44
CA SER A 41 -5.79 -4.81 -14.51
C SER A 41 -4.50 -4.59 -15.31
N ALA A 42 -3.85 -5.67 -15.73
CA ALA A 42 -2.52 -5.62 -16.37
C ALA A 42 -2.43 -4.64 -17.56
N ALA A 43 -3.49 -4.54 -18.37
CA ALA A 43 -3.57 -3.63 -19.52
C ALA A 43 -3.69 -2.15 -19.14
N SER A 44 -4.05 -1.83 -17.90
CA SER A 44 -4.32 -0.48 -17.42
C SER A 44 -3.24 0.08 -16.51
N LYS A 45 -2.17 -0.68 -16.22
CA LYS A 45 -1.09 -0.24 -15.32
C LYS A 45 -0.40 1.03 -15.78
N ASP A 46 0.04 1.07 -17.04
CA ASP A 46 0.70 2.27 -17.59
C ASP A 46 -0.22 3.49 -17.57
N GLU A 47 -1.52 3.29 -17.87
CA GLU A 47 -2.51 4.36 -17.87
C GLU A 47 -2.82 4.85 -16.44
N PHE A 48 -2.92 3.94 -15.48
CA PHE A 48 -3.12 4.25 -14.06
C PHE A 48 -1.97 5.10 -13.52
N ASN A 49 -0.72 4.68 -13.81
CA ASN A 49 0.51 5.32 -13.35
C ASN A 49 0.69 6.77 -13.83
N VAL A 50 0.06 7.15 -14.94
CA VAL A 50 0.10 8.53 -15.48
C VAL A 50 -1.17 9.33 -15.23
N THR A 51 -2.23 8.70 -14.72
CA THR A 51 -3.47 9.39 -14.40
C THR A 51 -3.29 10.13 -13.09
N ILE A 52 -3.65 11.43 -13.06
CA ILE A 52 -3.55 12.21 -11.82
C ILE A 52 -4.58 11.70 -10.78
N PRO A 53 -4.25 11.69 -9.47
CA PRO A 53 -5.12 11.13 -8.45
C PRO A 53 -6.57 11.65 -8.47
N SER A 54 -6.75 12.95 -8.74
CA SER A 54 -8.08 13.57 -8.84
C SER A 54 -8.96 13.04 -9.98
N GLN A 55 -8.40 12.28 -10.92
CA GLN A 55 -9.11 11.67 -12.05
C GLN A 55 -9.21 10.14 -11.95
N GLN A 56 -8.48 9.51 -11.02
CA GLN A 56 -8.40 8.05 -10.95
C GLN A 56 -9.73 7.41 -10.56
N GLY A 57 -10.40 7.91 -9.53
CA GLY A 57 -11.69 7.36 -9.08
C GLY A 57 -12.72 7.28 -10.21
N ALA A 58 -12.89 8.38 -10.96
CA ALA A 58 -13.83 8.42 -12.10
C ALA A 58 -13.47 7.45 -13.24
N LYS A 59 -12.20 7.05 -13.35
CA LYS A 59 -11.68 6.28 -14.48
C LYS A 59 -11.53 4.79 -14.16
N PHE A 60 -11.17 4.45 -12.92
CA PHE A 60 -10.78 3.09 -12.54
C PHE A 60 -11.67 2.46 -11.48
N GLN A 61 -12.57 3.19 -10.81
CA GLN A 61 -13.40 2.61 -9.74
C GLN A 61 -14.20 1.39 -10.23
N SER A 62 -14.81 1.46 -11.41
CA SER A 62 -15.59 0.33 -11.94
C SER A 62 -14.74 -0.90 -12.26
N MET A 63 -13.48 -0.70 -12.65
CA MET A 63 -12.51 -1.79 -12.79
C MET A 63 -12.15 -2.42 -11.45
N PHE A 64 -11.95 -1.58 -10.43
CA PHE A 64 -11.64 -2.05 -9.08
C PHE A 64 -12.82 -2.83 -8.50
N GLU A 65 -14.05 -2.36 -8.69
CA GLU A 65 -15.27 -3.06 -8.25
C GLU A 65 -15.43 -4.42 -8.92
N ALA A 66 -15.22 -4.48 -10.24
CA ALA A 66 -15.25 -5.74 -10.98
C ALA A 66 -14.16 -6.71 -10.50
N ASN A 67 -12.95 -6.21 -10.23
CA ASN A 67 -11.85 -7.04 -9.73
C ASN A 67 -12.09 -7.48 -8.29
N LEU A 68 -12.63 -6.62 -7.42
CA LEU A 68 -12.96 -6.96 -6.02
C LEU A 68 -14.03 -8.04 -5.95
N THR A 69 -15.16 -7.84 -6.63
CA THR A 69 -16.28 -8.80 -6.63
C THR A 69 -15.93 -10.12 -7.32
N GLY A 70 -15.01 -10.09 -8.29
CA GLY A 70 -14.47 -11.30 -8.91
C GLY A 70 -13.43 -12.04 -8.06
N LEU A 71 -12.75 -11.33 -7.16
CA LEU A 71 -11.67 -11.88 -6.32
C LEU A 71 -12.18 -12.37 -4.96
N SER A 72 -13.04 -11.60 -4.31
CA SER A 72 -13.43 -11.83 -2.92
C SER A 72 -14.82 -12.46 -2.80
N PRO A 73 -14.92 -13.64 -2.17
CA PRO A 73 -16.21 -14.21 -1.79
C PRO A 73 -17.02 -13.34 -0.82
N ALA A 74 -16.36 -12.48 -0.03
CA ALA A 74 -16.98 -11.58 0.93
C ALA A 74 -17.71 -10.39 0.28
N TYR A 75 -17.69 -10.28 -1.06
CA TYR A 75 -18.46 -9.29 -1.83
C TYR A 75 -19.28 -9.97 -2.93
N ALA A 76 -19.62 -11.25 -2.76
CA ALA A 76 -20.29 -12.03 -3.80
C ALA A 76 -21.79 -11.70 -3.93
N ASN A 77 -22.41 -11.13 -2.89
CA ASN A 77 -23.84 -10.87 -2.83
C ASN A 77 -24.15 -9.39 -2.62
N ALA A 78 -25.36 -9.00 -3.01
CA ALA A 78 -25.85 -7.65 -2.77
C ALA A 78 -26.12 -7.43 -1.27
N GLY A 79 -25.52 -6.39 -0.71
CA GLY A 79 -25.63 -6.05 0.70
C GLY A 79 -24.38 -6.39 1.51
N ASP A 80 -23.46 -7.17 0.94
CA ASP A 80 -22.19 -7.51 1.57
C ASP A 80 -21.31 -6.26 1.75
N ALA A 81 -20.64 -6.18 2.89
CA ALA A 81 -19.72 -5.11 3.24
C ALA A 81 -18.48 -5.64 3.97
N ASN A 82 -17.42 -4.84 4.02
CA ASN A 82 -16.31 -5.12 4.94
C ASN A 82 -16.64 -4.68 6.38
N ALA A 83 -15.72 -4.97 7.30
CA ALA A 83 -15.79 -4.55 8.69
C ALA A 83 -15.84 -3.03 8.94
N LEU A 84 -15.63 -2.21 7.90
CA LEU A 84 -15.86 -0.76 7.97
C LEU A 84 -17.28 -0.37 7.55
N GLY A 85 -18.13 -1.33 7.21
CA GLY A 85 -19.47 -1.12 6.68
C GLY A 85 -19.49 -0.56 5.26
N LEU A 86 -18.40 -0.74 4.50
CA LEU A 86 -18.31 -0.27 3.12
C LEU A 86 -18.68 -1.39 2.15
N ASP A 87 -19.69 -1.13 1.31
CA ASP A 87 -20.00 -2.00 0.19
C ASP A 87 -18.91 -1.94 -0.89
N ALA A 88 -18.99 -2.83 -1.89
CA ALA A 88 -17.99 -2.94 -2.94
C ALA A 88 -17.77 -1.60 -3.68
N ALA A 89 -18.84 -0.87 -3.99
CA ALA A 89 -18.76 0.40 -4.71
C ALA A 89 -18.07 1.49 -3.86
N THR A 90 -18.44 1.61 -2.58
CA THR A 90 -17.88 2.61 -1.67
C THR A 90 -16.41 2.30 -1.34
N PHE A 91 -16.11 1.03 -1.05
CA PHE A 91 -14.75 0.60 -0.74
C PHE A 91 -13.83 0.82 -1.94
N THR A 92 -14.24 0.43 -3.14
CA THR A 92 -13.41 0.62 -4.35
C THR A 92 -13.34 2.07 -4.79
N GLY A 93 -14.34 2.90 -4.48
CA GLY A 93 -14.23 4.36 -4.65
C GLY A 93 -13.11 4.96 -3.82
N LEU A 94 -12.93 4.48 -2.59
CA LEU A 94 -11.80 4.85 -1.73
C LEU A 94 -10.47 4.32 -2.28
N LEU A 95 -10.41 3.05 -2.70
CA LEU A 95 -9.18 2.41 -3.17
C LEU A 95 -8.72 2.89 -4.54
N ALA A 96 -9.62 3.28 -5.43
CA ALA A 96 -9.29 3.71 -6.79
C ALA A 96 -8.48 5.01 -6.83
N THR A 97 -8.50 5.78 -5.74
CA THR A 97 -7.65 6.97 -5.60
C THR A 97 -6.38 6.59 -4.84
N ASP A 98 -5.26 6.50 -5.56
CA ASP A 98 -3.99 6.04 -5.02
C ASP A 98 -3.25 7.15 -4.26
N VAL A 99 -3.76 7.45 -3.07
CA VAL A 99 -3.19 8.45 -2.15
C VAL A 99 -3.04 7.87 -0.76
N LEU A 100 -1.94 8.24 -0.09
CA LEU A 100 -1.77 7.99 1.34
C LEU A 100 -2.38 9.15 2.13
N ASN A 101 -3.49 8.89 2.79
CA ASN A 101 -4.07 9.81 3.75
C ASN A 101 -3.19 9.84 5.02
N VAL A 102 -2.91 11.03 5.54
CA VAL A 102 -2.09 11.22 6.74
C VAL A 102 -2.80 12.18 7.68
N SER A 103 -2.93 11.81 8.96
CA SER A 103 -3.36 12.72 10.02
C SER A 103 -2.18 13.60 10.47
N LEU A 104 -2.41 14.91 10.61
CA LEU A 104 -1.37 15.86 11.03
C LEU A 104 -1.39 16.14 12.54
N ASP A 105 -2.51 15.86 13.20
CA ASP A 105 -2.80 16.20 14.58
C ASP A 105 -3.46 15.06 15.38
N GLY A 106 -3.74 13.93 14.73
CA GLY A 106 -4.29 12.71 15.34
C GLY A 106 -3.37 11.51 15.22
N THR A 107 -3.86 10.35 15.66
CA THR A 107 -3.15 9.08 15.52
C THR A 107 -2.90 8.79 14.05
N THR A 108 -1.65 8.46 13.70
CA THR A 108 -1.28 7.97 12.38
C THR A 108 -1.21 6.45 12.43
N THR A 109 -2.20 5.79 11.83
CA THR A 109 -2.25 4.32 11.71
C THR A 109 -3.02 3.92 10.46
N PHE A 110 -2.70 2.74 9.94
CA PHE A 110 -3.44 2.10 8.89
C PHE A 110 -4.80 1.60 9.42
N TYR A 111 -4.79 0.95 10.60
CA TYR A 111 -5.98 0.53 11.33
C TYR A 111 -5.62 0.14 12.77
N ASP A 112 -6.31 0.70 13.76
CA ASP A 112 -6.16 0.35 15.19
C ASP A 112 -7.49 -0.07 15.86
N GLY A 113 -8.53 -0.32 15.06
CA GLY A 113 -9.89 -0.56 15.52
C GLY A 113 -10.75 0.71 15.70
N THR A 114 -10.14 1.91 15.72
CA THR A 114 -10.85 3.19 15.84
C THR A 114 -10.52 4.13 14.69
N ASN A 115 -9.23 4.35 14.44
CA ASN A 115 -8.68 5.16 13.37
C ASN A 115 -8.44 4.28 12.15
N VAL A 116 -8.78 4.81 10.97
CA VAL A 116 -8.78 4.05 9.73
C VAL A 116 -8.10 4.88 8.65
N LEU A 117 -7.05 4.33 8.04
CA LEU A 117 -6.34 4.93 6.90
C LEU A 117 -5.89 6.36 7.16
N THR A 118 -5.35 6.61 8.36
CA THR A 118 -4.82 7.91 8.81
C THR A 118 -3.30 8.01 8.65
N GLY A 119 -2.71 7.04 7.94
CA GLY A 119 -1.30 6.92 7.62
C GLY A 119 -0.85 5.49 7.89
N ARG A 120 0.38 5.32 8.38
CA ARG A 120 0.88 4.03 8.87
C ARG A 120 1.93 4.23 9.96
N ALA A 121 1.81 3.46 11.04
CA ALA A 121 2.86 3.28 12.02
C ALA A 121 3.84 2.18 11.56
N LEU A 122 5.00 2.12 12.19
CA LEU A 122 6.02 1.11 11.87
C LEU A 122 5.51 -0.33 12.13
N ALA A 123 4.73 -0.49 13.20
CA ALA A 123 4.21 -1.79 13.63
C ALA A 123 2.84 -2.14 13.03
N ASP A 124 2.30 -1.33 12.12
CA ASP A 124 1.03 -1.65 11.46
C ASP A 124 1.24 -2.83 10.50
N ASP A 125 0.47 -3.90 10.72
CA ASP A 125 0.38 -5.02 9.79
C ASP A 125 -0.59 -4.69 8.65
N VAL A 126 -0.08 -3.86 7.73
CA VAL A 126 -0.89 -3.29 6.64
C VAL A 126 -1.49 -4.38 5.75
N ILE A 127 -0.73 -5.43 5.43
CA ILE A 127 -1.18 -6.46 4.49
C ILE A 127 -2.28 -7.31 5.13
N THR A 128 -2.12 -7.73 6.39
CA THR A 128 -3.17 -8.48 7.09
C THR A 128 -4.46 -7.64 7.19
N VAL A 129 -4.36 -6.35 7.52
CA VAL A 129 -5.55 -5.46 7.53
C VAL A 129 -6.21 -5.35 6.15
N GLU A 130 -5.43 -5.21 5.08
CA GLU A 130 -5.98 -5.17 3.72
C GLU A 130 -6.69 -6.47 3.35
N LEU A 131 -6.09 -7.62 3.67
CA LEU A 131 -6.70 -8.94 3.45
C LEU A 131 -7.98 -9.12 4.28
N LEU A 132 -8.02 -8.62 5.52
CA LEU A 132 -9.22 -8.59 6.34
C LEU A 132 -10.33 -7.73 5.71
N LEU A 133 -10.00 -6.56 5.16
CA LEU A 133 -10.98 -5.70 4.49
C LEU A 133 -11.47 -6.24 3.14
N ILE A 134 -10.67 -7.08 2.48
CA ILE A 134 -11.02 -7.71 1.22
C ILE A 134 -11.83 -8.99 1.46
N PHE A 135 -11.40 -9.86 2.37
CA PHE A 135 -11.90 -11.24 2.52
C PHE A 135 -12.63 -11.52 3.84
N GLY A 136 -12.47 -10.67 4.86
CA GLY A 136 -12.95 -10.95 6.21
C GLY A 136 -14.45 -10.69 6.43
N GLY A 137 -15.15 -10.03 5.50
CA GLY A 137 -16.55 -9.63 5.66
C GLY A 137 -16.74 -8.58 6.78
N GLU A 138 -17.96 -8.47 7.30
CA GLU A 138 -18.34 -7.42 8.26
C GLU A 138 -17.76 -7.61 9.66
N ASP A 139 -17.33 -8.82 10.01
CA ASP A 139 -16.81 -9.16 11.34
C ASP A 139 -15.40 -9.76 11.34
N PHE A 140 -14.72 -9.69 10.19
CA PHE A 140 -13.40 -10.26 9.94
C PHE A 140 -13.30 -11.79 9.95
N SER A 141 -14.41 -12.53 9.98
CA SER A 141 -14.40 -13.99 10.16
C SER A 141 -14.79 -14.82 8.94
N GLU A 142 -15.24 -14.21 7.83
CA GLU A 142 -15.86 -14.97 6.73
C GLU A 142 -14.90 -15.91 5.98
N ASN A 143 -13.71 -15.43 5.61
CA ASN A 143 -12.74 -16.21 4.83
C ASN A 143 -11.35 -16.22 5.51
N PRO A 144 -11.22 -16.83 6.69
CA PRO A 144 -10.03 -16.68 7.54
C PRO A 144 -8.73 -17.20 6.90
N THR A 145 -8.83 -18.13 5.95
CA THR A 145 -7.65 -18.64 5.21
C THR A 145 -7.12 -17.66 4.16
N LEU A 146 -7.86 -16.59 3.87
CA LEU A 146 -7.50 -15.55 2.90
C LEU A 146 -7.26 -14.19 3.57
N SER A 147 -7.49 -14.08 4.89
CA SER A 147 -7.50 -12.82 5.63
C SER A 147 -6.21 -12.54 6.41
N ASP A 148 -5.12 -13.27 6.16
CA ASP A 148 -3.85 -13.15 6.88
C ASP A 148 -2.68 -13.51 5.95
N ASP A 149 -1.59 -12.73 6.00
CA ASP A 149 -0.40 -12.96 5.16
C ASP A 149 0.63 -13.90 5.80
N ASN A 150 0.39 -14.29 7.05
CA ASN A 150 1.22 -15.12 7.92
C ASN A 150 2.58 -14.51 8.27
N VAL A 151 2.72 -13.18 8.21
CA VAL A 151 3.95 -12.43 8.51
C VAL A 151 3.72 -11.43 9.65
N SER A 152 3.67 -11.94 10.87
CA SER A 152 3.37 -11.14 12.07
C SER A 152 4.50 -10.22 12.57
N SER A 153 5.73 -10.35 12.08
CA SER A 153 6.88 -9.56 12.57
C SER A 153 8.06 -9.54 11.60
N ASN A 154 8.87 -8.50 11.69
CA ASN A 154 10.17 -8.46 11.01
C ASN A 154 11.17 -9.44 11.64
N ASP A 155 12.13 -9.90 10.83
CA ASP A 155 13.27 -10.70 11.31
C ASP A 155 14.16 -9.95 12.32
N LYS A 156 14.16 -8.62 12.24
CA LYS A 156 14.92 -7.72 13.10
C LYS A 156 14.04 -6.55 13.53
N ASP A 157 14.06 -6.26 14.82
CA ASP A 157 13.33 -5.14 15.41
C ASP A 157 13.71 -3.81 14.74
N PHE A 158 12.73 -2.92 14.64
CA PHE A 158 12.97 -1.55 14.23
C PHE A 158 13.97 -0.86 15.18
N SER A 159 14.81 0.00 14.63
CA SER A 159 15.66 0.88 15.41
C SER A 159 14.79 1.82 16.26
N THR A 160 15.24 2.17 17.46
CA THR A 160 14.58 3.18 18.31
C THR A 160 14.93 4.61 17.92
N SER A 161 15.81 4.80 16.93
CA SER A 161 16.21 6.09 16.39
C SER A 161 16.06 6.14 14.87
N PHE A 162 15.72 7.32 14.35
CA PHE A 162 15.62 7.58 12.91
C PHE A 162 16.89 7.11 12.16
N PRO A 163 16.77 6.42 11.02
CA PRO A 163 15.57 6.22 10.18
C PRO A 163 14.64 5.06 10.59
N TYR A 164 14.76 4.52 11.80
CA TYR A 164 13.95 3.42 12.38
C TYR A 164 14.00 2.07 11.63
N LEU A 165 14.46 2.04 10.36
CA LEU A 165 14.73 0.82 9.59
C LEU A 165 15.78 -0.05 10.28
N ALA A 166 15.51 -1.35 10.34
CA ALA A 166 16.48 -2.35 10.73
C ALA A 166 17.62 -2.44 9.69
N SER A 167 18.83 -2.77 10.12
CA SER A 167 19.94 -3.01 9.18
C SER A 167 19.72 -4.31 8.40
N PRO A 168 20.24 -4.42 7.16
CA PRO A 168 20.36 -5.70 6.47
C PRO A 168 21.20 -6.70 7.28
N TRP A 169 21.04 -7.97 6.95
CA TRP A 169 21.86 -9.08 7.46
C TRP A 169 23.20 -9.18 6.73
#